data_AF-A0A7S1ELL7-F1
#
_entry.id   AF-A0A7S1ELL7-F1
#
_cell.length_a   1.000
_cell.length_b   1.000
_cell.length_c   1.000
_cell.angle_alpha   90.00
_cell.angle_beta   90.00
_cell.angle_gamma   90.00
#
_symmetry.space_group_name_H-M   'P 1'
#
loop_
_entity.id
_entity.type
_entity.pdbx_description
1 polymer ?
#
loop_
_entity_poly.entity_id
_entity_poly.type
_entity_poly.pdbx_seq_one_letter_code
_entity_poly.pdbx_strand_id
1 'polypeptide(L)'
;GEAPNDFLKCLQPKLAVWLDWFRRTQKGHALYSYRWSGRVVTEGISHTLSSGLDDYPRSNMTNTLRDRHVDLLSWVATMLRIMDKIEKALGQKPTPASGYGAGWEALGKHA
;
A
#
# COMPACT_ATOMS: atom_id res chain seq x y z
N GLY A 1 12.82 30.78 -3.12
CA GLY A 1 13.04 29.74 -2.10
C GLY A 1 13.20 28.42 -2.79
N GLU A 2 14.42 28.12 -3.24
CA GLU A 2 14.76 26.82 -3.86
C GLU A 2 15.14 25.84 -2.74
N ALA A 3 14.30 24.83 -2.50
CA ALA A 3 14.57 23.70 -1.61
C ALA A 3 13.60 22.48 -1.70
N PRO A 4 12.50 22.42 -2.48
CA PRO A 4 11.66 21.20 -2.51
C PRO A 4 12.38 19.96 -3.06
N ASN A 5 13.26 20.15 -4.05
CA ASN A 5 13.84 19.04 -4.80
C ASN A 5 14.92 18.28 -4.01
N ASP A 6 15.76 18.95 -3.22
CA ASP A 6 16.82 18.25 -2.48
C ASP A 6 16.27 17.42 -1.32
N PHE A 7 15.22 17.91 -0.66
CA PHE A 7 14.46 17.13 0.30
C PHE A 7 13.87 15.87 -0.35
N LEU A 8 13.18 16.02 -1.49
CA LEU A 8 12.57 14.89 -2.20
C LEU A 8 13.63 13.92 -2.74
N LYS A 9 14.79 14.39 -3.22
CA LYS A 9 15.90 13.51 -3.64
C LYS A 9 16.40 12.63 -2.50
N CYS A 10 16.51 13.18 -1.29
CA CYS A 10 16.94 12.43 -0.10
C CYS A 10 15.85 11.47 0.41
N LEU A 11 14.57 11.88 0.32
CA LEU A 11 13.45 11.13 0.86
C LEU A 11 12.97 10.00 -0.06
N GLN A 12 12.95 10.22 -1.38
CA GLN A 12 12.42 9.26 -2.37
C GLN A 12 12.97 7.84 -2.20
N PRO A 13 14.29 7.59 -2.06
CA PRO A 13 14.79 6.23 -1.92
C PRO A 13 14.34 5.57 -0.61
N LYS A 14 14.16 6.35 0.47
CA LYS A 14 13.66 5.82 1.75
C LYS A 14 12.19 5.42 1.65
N LEU A 15 11.37 6.24 0.98
CA LEU A 15 9.98 5.94 0.71
C LEU A 15 9.83 4.72 -0.22
N ALA A 16 10.71 4.57 -1.20
CA ALA A 16 10.72 3.41 -2.09
C ALA A 16 10.92 2.11 -1.32
N VAL A 17 11.95 2.06 -0.45
CA VAL A 17 12.22 0.89 0.42
C VAL A 17 11.05 0.60 1.35
N TRP A 18 10.49 1.64 1.97
CA TRP A 18 9.35 1.49 2.87
C TRP A 18 8.10 0.98 2.12
N LEU A 19 7.80 1.52 0.94
CA LEU A 19 6.65 1.12 0.15
C LEU A 19 6.79 -0.32 -0.37
N ASP A 20 7.98 -0.73 -0.78
CA ASP A 20 8.25 -2.12 -1.17
C ASP A 20 8.02 -3.08 0.01
N TRP A 21 8.56 -2.75 1.18
CA TRP A 21 8.31 -3.50 2.41
C TRP A 21 6.81 -3.56 2.75
N PHE A 22 6.11 -2.44 2.68
CA PHE A 22 4.68 -2.37 3.01
C PHE A 22 3.85 -3.23 2.06
N ARG A 23 4.08 -3.10 0.74
CA ARG A 23 3.40 -3.91 -0.28
C ARG A 23 3.67 -5.41 -0.12
N ARG A 24 4.92 -5.78 0.17
CA ARG A 24 5.33 -7.19 0.36
C ARG A 24 4.68 -7.81 1.60
N THR A 25 4.71 -7.11 2.73
CA THR A 25 4.22 -7.65 4.02
C THR A 25 2.70 -7.69 4.13
N GLN A 26 2.00 -6.85 3.36
CA GLN A 26 0.53 -6.79 3.34
C GLN A 26 -0.10 -7.45 2.10
N LYS A 27 0.70 -8.19 1.31
CA LYS A 27 0.24 -8.85 0.09
C LYS A 27 -0.88 -9.86 0.40
N GLY A 28 -2.00 -9.76 -0.32
CA GLY A 28 -3.10 -10.72 -0.25
C GLY A 28 -2.82 -11.97 -1.10
N HIS A 29 -3.65 -12.99 -0.94
CA HIS A 29 -3.49 -14.26 -1.65
C HIS A 29 -3.78 -14.15 -3.16
N ALA A 30 -4.71 -13.27 -3.55
CA ALA A 30 -5.04 -13.04 -4.96
C ALA A 30 -4.15 -11.96 -5.59
N LEU A 31 -3.99 -12.00 -6.92
CA LEU A 31 -3.36 -10.92 -7.66
C LEU A 31 -4.11 -9.60 -7.41
N TYR A 32 -3.34 -8.50 -7.30
CA TYR A 32 -3.85 -7.15 -7.04
C TYR A 32 -4.67 -7.00 -5.74
N SER A 33 -4.57 -7.97 -4.82
CA SER A 33 -5.22 -7.91 -3.52
C SER A 33 -4.23 -7.61 -2.38
N TYR A 34 -4.74 -6.94 -1.36
CA TYR A 34 -4.01 -6.71 -0.10
C TYR A 34 -4.86 -7.13 1.09
N ARG A 35 -4.20 -7.59 2.15
CA ARG A 35 -4.82 -7.92 3.44
C ARG A 35 -4.00 -7.36 4.58
N TRP A 36 -4.69 -7.00 5.65
CA TRP A 36 -4.07 -6.52 6.87
C TRP A 36 -3.51 -7.74 7.59
N SER A 37 -2.19 -7.78 7.72
CA SER A 37 -1.51 -8.76 8.56
C SER A 37 -1.79 -8.47 10.04
N GLY A 38 -1.89 -9.53 10.85
CA GLY A 38 -2.09 -9.41 12.30
C GLY A 38 -3.54 -9.22 12.77
N ARG A 39 -4.54 -9.50 11.92
CA ARG A 39 -5.95 -9.52 12.37
C ARG A 39 -6.17 -10.56 13.46
N VAL A 40 -6.91 -10.16 14.50
CA VAL A 40 -7.36 -11.05 15.57
C VAL A 40 -8.84 -11.33 15.33
N VAL A 41 -9.17 -12.59 15.07
CA VAL A 41 -10.55 -13.05 14.88
C VAL A 41 -10.81 -14.21 15.83
N THR A 42 -11.62 -13.96 16.86
CA THR A 42 -12.13 -14.97 17.80
C THR A 42 -13.64 -14.83 17.93
N GLU A 43 -14.30 -15.70 18.70
CA GLU A 43 -15.75 -15.60 18.91
C GLU A 43 -16.12 -14.21 19.47
N GLY A 44 -16.93 -13.47 18.71
CA GLY A 44 -17.39 -12.12 19.07
C GLY A 44 -16.35 -11.00 18.93
N ILE A 45 -15.11 -11.29 18.52
CA ILE A 45 -14.03 -10.30 18.44
C ILE A 45 -13.40 -10.33 17.04
N SER A 46 -13.35 -9.16 16.40
CA SER A 46 -12.71 -8.97 15.10
C SER A 46 -11.97 -7.64 15.08
N HIS A 47 -10.73 -7.63 15.60
CA HIS A 47 -9.90 -6.43 15.67
C HIS A 47 -8.91 -6.36 14.51
N THR A 48 -8.73 -5.15 13.98
CA THR A 48 -7.77 -4.86 12.89
C THR A 48 -6.95 -3.63 13.20
N LEU A 49 -6.19 -3.69 14.30
CA LEU A 49 -5.30 -2.63 14.79
C LEU A 49 -4.44 -1.99 13.69
N SER A 50 -3.86 -2.81 12.80
CA SER A 50 -2.99 -2.34 11.72
C SER A 50 -3.67 -1.41 10.72
N SER A 51 -5.00 -1.43 10.64
CA SER A 51 -5.77 -0.52 9.79
C SER A 51 -5.98 0.88 10.38
N GLY A 52 -5.76 1.06 11.69
CA GLY A 52 -6.15 2.26 12.43
C GLY A 52 -7.66 2.36 12.72
N LEU A 53 -8.47 1.41 12.24
CA LEU A 53 -9.91 1.31 12.49
C LEU A 53 -10.19 -0.02 13.22
N ASP A 54 -9.90 -0.05 14.52
CA ASP A 54 -9.75 -1.31 15.25
C ASP A 54 -11.03 -2.16 15.28
N ASP A 55 -12.15 -1.54 15.67
CA ASP A 55 -13.46 -2.19 15.83
C ASP A 55 -14.36 -2.07 14.59
N TYR A 56 -13.81 -1.61 13.47
CA TYR A 56 -14.60 -1.52 12.24
C TYR A 56 -14.99 -2.94 11.80
N PRO A 57 -16.28 -3.21 11.58
CA PRO A 57 -16.74 -4.56 11.28
C PRO A 57 -16.11 -5.07 9.99
N ARG A 58 -15.48 -6.25 10.07
CA ARG A 58 -14.88 -6.98 8.95
C ARG A 58 -15.37 -8.43 8.95
N SER A 59 -14.87 -9.24 8.03
CA SER A 59 -15.16 -10.67 7.98
C SER A 59 -14.91 -11.34 9.34
N ASN A 60 -15.91 -12.10 9.81
CA ASN A 60 -15.84 -12.93 11.00
C ASN A 60 -15.25 -14.33 10.74
N MET A 61 -14.84 -14.61 9.49
CA MET A 61 -14.17 -15.86 9.16
C MET A 61 -12.78 -15.90 9.80
N THR A 62 -12.50 -16.96 10.56
CA THR A 62 -11.21 -17.15 11.25
C THR A 62 -10.05 -17.36 10.27
N ASN A 63 -10.32 -17.90 9.08
CA ASN A 63 -9.35 -17.99 8.00
C ASN A 63 -9.23 -16.65 7.26
N THR A 64 -8.31 -15.81 7.73
CA THR A 64 -8.06 -14.46 7.19
C THR A 64 -7.15 -14.44 5.95
N LEU A 65 -6.58 -15.59 5.53
CA LEU A 65 -5.63 -15.63 4.41
C LEU A 65 -6.24 -15.19 3.07
N ARG A 66 -7.56 -15.34 2.93
CA ARG A 66 -8.32 -14.99 1.72
C ARG A 66 -8.99 -13.61 1.81
N ASP A 67 -8.80 -12.89 2.91
CA ASP A 67 -9.35 -11.56 3.07
C ASP A 67 -8.81 -10.61 1.99
N ARG A 68 -9.67 -9.67 1.57
CA ARG A 68 -9.32 -8.57 0.68
C ARG A 68 -9.83 -7.28 1.30
N HIS A 69 -8.91 -6.37 1.60
CA HIS A 69 -9.23 -5.13 2.30
C HIS A 69 -9.14 -3.94 1.35
N VAL A 70 -10.30 -3.36 1.05
CA VAL A 70 -10.43 -2.24 0.10
C VAL A 70 -9.74 -0.97 0.60
N ASP A 71 -9.76 -0.74 1.91
CA ASP A 71 -9.08 0.37 2.56
C ASP A 71 -7.56 0.27 2.38
N LEU A 72 -6.99 -0.92 2.61
CA LEU A 72 -5.57 -1.17 2.40
C LEU A 72 -5.16 -1.08 0.91
N LEU A 73 -5.98 -1.61 0.01
CA LEU A 73 -5.79 -1.45 -1.44
C LEU A 73 -5.75 0.03 -1.83
N SER A 74 -6.69 0.83 -1.30
CA SER A 74 -6.77 2.28 -1.52
C SER A 74 -5.53 3.00 -1.00
N TRP A 75 -5.02 2.61 0.18
CA TRP A 75 -3.77 3.13 0.72
C TRP A 75 -2.59 2.84 -0.20
N VAL A 76 -2.43 1.60 -0.67
CA VAL A 76 -1.32 1.23 -1.57
C VAL A 76 -1.42 1.98 -2.91
N ALA A 77 -2.60 2.05 -3.52
CA ALA A 77 -2.81 2.78 -4.76
C ALA A 77 -2.45 4.26 -4.60
N THR A 78 -2.82 4.86 -3.46
CA THR A 78 -2.48 6.25 -3.13
C THR A 78 -0.97 6.44 -3.00
N MET A 79 -0.27 5.55 -2.28
CA MET A 79 1.18 5.62 -2.14
C MET A 79 1.91 5.49 -3.48
N LEU A 80 1.50 4.55 -4.33
CA LEU A 80 2.05 4.40 -5.68
C LEU A 80 1.86 5.67 -6.51
N ARG A 81 0.67 6.27 -6.47
CA ARG A 81 0.40 7.54 -7.16
C ARG A 81 1.24 8.69 -6.62
N ILE A 82 1.51 8.74 -5.32
CA ILE A 82 2.40 9.74 -4.71
C ILE A 82 3.84 9.54 -5.18
N MET A 83 4.34 8.30 -5.17
CA MET A 83 5.70 7.99 -5.62
C MET A 83 5.90 8.35 -7.11
N ASP A 84 4.92 8.07 -7.98
CA ASP A 84 4.94 8.49 -9.39
C ASP A 84 5.02 10.02 -9.54
N LYS A 85 4.29 10.78 -8.72
CA LYS A 85 4.38 12.24 -8.68
C LYS A 85 5.74 12.74 -8.22
N ILE A 86 6.35 12.08 -7.23
CA ILE A 86 7.69 12.42 -6.74
C ILE A 86 8.74 12.17 -7.83
N GLU A 87 8.69 11.01 -8.51
CA GLU A 87 9.62 10.71 -9.62
C GLU A 87 9.51 11.76 -10.73
N LYS A 88 8.29 12.12 -11.13
CA LYS A 88 8.04 13.16 -12.14
C LYS A 88 8.56 14.54 -11.69
N ALA A 89 8.35 14.92 -10.44
CA ALA A 89 8.85 16.17 -9.88
C ALA A 89 10.39 16.23 -9.85
N LEU A 90 11.04 15.08 -9.64
CA LEU A 90 12.50 14.94 -9.66
C LEU A 90 13.09 14.74 -11.08
N GLY A 91 12.25 14.67 -12.12
CA GLY A 91 12.69 14.35 -13.49
C GLY A 91 13.25 12.94 -13.66
N GLN A 92 12.93 12.02 -12.74
CA GLN A 92 13.37 10.64 -12.78
C GLN A 92 12.53 9.85 -13.80
N LYS A 93 13.19 8.93 -14.53
CA LYS A 93 12.49 8.02 -15.44
C LYS A 93 12.01 6.79 -14.66
N PRO A 94 10.82 6.25 -14.98
CA PRO A 94 10.36 4.99 -14.41
C PRO A 94 11.39 3.89 -14.67
N THR A 95 11.73 3.14 -13.62
CA THR A 95 12.52 1.92 -13.72
C THR A 95 11.61 0.72 -13.50
N PRO A 96 12.02 -0.50 -13.88
CA PRO A 96 11.28 -1.70 -13.52
C PRO A 96 11.09 -1.86 -12.00
N ALA A 97 12.04 -1.34 -11.20
CA ALA A 97 11.98 -1.37 -9.75
C ALA A 97 10.99 -0.36 -9.16
N SER A 98 10.81 0.80 -9.79
CA SER A 98 9.83 1.79 -9.34
C SER A 98 8.43 1.42 -9.84
N GLY A 99 8.23 1.40 -11.16
CA GLY A 99 6.97 0.98 -11.78
C GLY A 99 5.69 1.61 -11.20
N TYR A 100 5.79 2.76 -10.52
CA TYR A 100 4.72 3.26 -9.66
C TYR A 100 3.48 3.68 -10.44
N GLY A 101 3.68 4.37 -11.57
CA GLY A 101 2.64 4.74 -12.54
C GLY A 101 1.85 3.52 -13.03
N ALA A 102 2.55 2.55 -13.61
CA ALA A 102 1.93 1.30 -14.08
C ALA A 102 1.28 0.51 -12.94
N GLY A 103 1.87 0.53 -11.74
CA GLY A 103 1.38 -0.15 -10.56
C GLY A 103 0.02 0.36 -10.10
N TRP A 104 -0.16 1.67 -9.95
CA TRP A 104 -1.45 2.21 -9.50
C TRP A 104 -2.53 2.07 -10.59
N GLU A 105 -2.17 2.19 -11.87
CA GLU A 105 -3.08 1.93 -13.00
C GLU A 105 -3.55 0.47 -13.03
N ALA A 106 -2.63 -0.48 -12.83
CA ALA A 106 -2.98 -1.89 -12.76
C ALA A 106 -3.92 -2.18 -11.59
N LEU A 107 -3.67 -1.61 -10.41
CA LEU A 107 -4.59 -1.73 -9.28
C LEU A 107 -5.96 -1.14 -9.63
N GLY A 108 -6.04 0.02 -10.26
CA GLY A 108 -7.31 0.63 -10.66
C GLY A 108 -8.12 -0.18 -11.68
N LYS A 109 -7.46 -0.97 -12.53
CA LYS A 109 -8.10 -1.83 -13.55
C LYS A 109 -8.57 -3.18 -13.01
N HIS A 110 -7.97 -3.65 -11.92
CA HIS A 110 -8.16 -5.01 -11.39
C HIS A 110 -8.71 -5.05 -9.95
N ALA A 111 -9.03 -3.88 -9.38
CA ALA A 111 -9.67 -3.72 -8.08
C ALA A 111 -11.15 -4.13 -8.10
#